data_AF-A0A7V0QZ29-F1
#
_entry.id   AF-A0A7V0QZ29-F1
#
_cell.length_a   1.000
_cell.length_b   1.000
_cell.length_c   1.000
_cell.angle_alpha   90.00
_cell.angle_beta   90.00
_cell.angle_gamma   90.00
#
_symmetry.space_group_name_H-M   'P 1'
#
loop_
_entity.id
_entity.type
_entity.pdbx_description
1 polymer ?
#
loop_
_entity_poly.entity_id
_entity_poly.type
_entity_poly.pdbx_seq_one_letter_code
_entity_poly.pdbx_strand_id
1 'polypeptide(L)'
;MARPLRIEYPGAFYHITSRGNERKDIFKSARDREKFLSYLESSTQRYGAVIHVYCLMTNHYHLLLETPLGNLSQIMRHINGAYTTYFNTRRQRSGHLFQGRYKAIVVDADEYAEELSRYIHLNPVRAGIVERPEEYQWSS
;
A
#
# COMPACT_ATOMS: atom_id res chain seq x y z
N MET A 1 22.82 6.38 10.77
CA MET A 1 21.73 7.13 11.43
C MET A 1 20.80 6.13 12.11
N ALA A 2 20.45 6.38 13.38
CA ALA A 2 19.46 5.57 14.09
C ALA A 2 18.12 5.64 13.35
N ARG A 3 17.49 4.49 13.17
CA ARG A 3 16.26 4.35 12.39
C ARG A 3 15.08 4.80 13.25
N PRO A 4 14.28 5.81 12.84
CA PRO A 4 13.12 6.21 13.64
C PRO A 4 12.19 5.03 13.88
N LEU A 5 11.78 4.89 15.14
CA LEU A 5 10.75 3.94 15.54
C LEU A 5 9.45 4.27 14.80
N ARG A 6 8.70 3.24 14.43
CA ARG A 6 7.34 3.45 13.91
C ARG A 6 6.44 3.63 15.11
N ILE A 7 5.60 4.66 15.04
CA ILE A 7 4.50 4.83 15.98
C ILE A 7 3.49 3.74 15.62
N GLU A 8 3.25 2.82 16.55
CA GLU A 8 2.30 1.72 16.41
C GLU A 8 1.47 1.64 17.70
N TYR A 9 0.15 1.80 17.59
CA TYR A 9 -0.80 1.63 18.70
C TYR A 9 -2.15 1.09 18.19
N PRO A 10 -2.94 0.41 19.04
CA PRO A 10 -4.28 -0.05 18.71
C PRO A 10 -5.20 1.07 18.19
N GLY A 11 -5.94 0.81 17.12
CA GLY A 11 -6.87 1.76 16.49
C GLY A 11 -6.21 2.87 15.67
N ALA A 12 -4.89 2.83 15.49
CA ALA A 12 -4.19 3.85 14.70
C ALA A 12 -4.51 3.75 13.20
N PHE A 13 -4.66 4.92 12.56
CA PHE A 13 -4.82 5.09 11.12
C PHE A 13 -3.51 5.52 10.48
N TYR A 14 -3.22 4.99 9.29
CA TYR A 14 -1.97 5.25 8.58
C TYR A 14 -2.20 5.57 7.11
N HIS A 15 -1.52 6.61 6.63
CA HIS A 15 -1.19 6.75 5.23
C HIS A 15 0.06 5.94 4.94
N ILE A 16 -0.11 4.87 4.16
CA ILE A 16 0.98 3.98 3.80
C ILE A 16 1.34 4.19 2.34
N THR A 17 2.64 4.35 2.07
CA THR A 17 3.17 4.36 0.70
C THR A 17 4.40 3.48 0.57
N SER A 18 4.51 2.79 -0.56
CA SER A 18 5.72 2.06 -0.92
C SER A 18 5.95 2.13 -2.42
N ARG A 19 7.21 2.30 -2.81
CA ARG A 19 7.62 2.53 -4.21
C ARG A 19 8.66 1.50 -4.64
N GLY A 20 8.59 1.09 -5.90
CA GLY A 20 9.52 0.15 -6.52
C GLY A 20 10.94 0.67 -6.55
N ASN A 21 11.90 -0.23 -6.35
CA ASN A 21 13.33 0.08 -6.37
C ASN A 21 13.70 0.81 -7.66
N GLU A 22 14.53 1.86 -7.58
CA GLU A 22 14.86 2.74 -8.73
C GLU A 22 13.62 3.32 -9.45
N ARG A 23 12.49 3.48 -8.73
CA ARG A 23 11.18 3.91 -9.28
C ARG A 23 10.64 2.99 -10.38
N LYS A 24 11.16 1.77 -10.49
CA LYS A 24 10.69 0.76 -11.45
C LYS A 24 9.28 0.28 -11.10
N ASP A 25 8.55 -0.16 -12.11
CA ASP A 25 7.21 -0.68 -11.91
C ASP A 25 7.20 -1.88 -10.98
N ILE A 26 6.23 -1.86 -10.07
CA ILE A 26 5.96 -2.96 -9.16
C ILE A 26 4.78 -3.80 -9.64
N PHE A 27 3.92 -3.28 -10.52
CA PHE A 27 2.88 -4.05 -11.22
C PHE A 27 3.14 -4.00 -12.72
N LYS A 28 3.35 -5.15 -13.36
CA LYS A 28 3.55 -5.22 -14.83
C LYS A 28 2.33 -5.76 -15.56
N SER A 29 1.30 -6.19 -14.84
CA SER A 29 0.07 -6.78 -15.39
C SER A 29 -1.11 -6.58 -14.43
N ALA A 30 -2.33 -6.74 -14.93
CA ALA A 30 -3.54 -6.78 -14.10
C ALA A 30 -3.45 -7.86 -13.02
N ARG A 31 -2.97 -9.06 -13.39
CA ARG A 31 -2.76 -10.20 -12.49
C ARG A 31 -1.81 -9.89 -11.32
N ASP A 32 -0.84 -8.99 -11.51
CA ASP A 32 0.01 -8.57 -10.41
C ASP A 32 -0.75 -7.73 -9.38
N ARG A 33 -1.64 -6.84 -9.84
CA ARG A 33 -2.49 -6.02 -8.97
C ARG A 33 -3.56 -6.87 -8.27
N GLU A 34 -4.22 -7.76 -9.00
CA GLU A 34 -5.14 -8.76 -8.42
C GLU A 34 -4.44 -9.57 -7.32
N LYS A 35 -3.20 -10.00 -7.57
CA LYS A 35 -2.44 -10.75 -6.55
C LYS A 35 -2.13 -9.88 -5.34
N PHE A 36 -1.77 -8.62 -5.54
CA PHE A 36 -1.56 -7.67 -4.45
C PHE A 36 -2.83 -7.44 -3.63
N LEU A 37 -3.98 -7.27 -4.28
CA LEU A 37 -5.28 -7.16 -3.61
C LEU A 37 -5.59 -8.39 -2.74
N SER A 38 -5.28 -9.61 -3.22
CA SER A 38 -5.43 -10.82 -2.39
C SER A 38 -4.55 -10.81 -1.12
N TYR A 39 -3.42 -10.09 -1.14
CA TYR A 39 -2.59 -9.90 0.06
C TYR A 39 -3.15 -8.84 1.01
N LEU A 40 -3.83 -7.82 0.49
CA LEU A 40 -4.59 -6.88 1.32
C LEU A 40 -5.75 -7.60 2.01
N GLU A 41 -6.56 -8.35 1.26
CA GLU A 41 -7.68 -9.12 1.80
C GLU A 41 -7.24 -10.13 2.86
N SER A 42 -6.22 -10.94 2.57
CA SER A 42 -5.69 -11.89 3.56
C SER A 42 -5.07 -11.19 4.77
N SER A 43 -4.63 -9.93 4.66
CA SER A 43 -4.17 -9.16 5.81
C SER A 43 -5.30 -8.76 6.75
N THR A 44 -6.49 -8.48 6.21
CA THR A 44 -7.71 -8.25 6.99
C THR A 44 -8.10 -9.51 7.76
N GLN A 45 -8.13 -10.66 7.09
CA GLN A 45 -8.52 -11.93 7.72
C GLN A 45 -7.49 -12.41 8.76
N ARG A 46 -6.19 -12.26 8.50
CA ARG A 46 -5.13 -12.84 9.34
C ARG A 46 -4.67 -11.93 10.47
N TYR A 47 -4.70 -10.62 10.27
CA TYR A 47 -4.12 -9.64 11.19
C TYR A 47 -5.12 -8.61 11.70
N GLY A 48 -6.39 -8.68 11.28
CA GLY A 48 -7.43 -7.73 11.66
C GLY A 48 -7.22 -6.34 11.04
N ALA A 49 -6.46 -6.23 9.96
CA ALA A 49 -6.23 -4.95 9.27
C ALA A 49 -7.53 -4.44 8.65
N VAL A 50 -7.86 -3.16 8.83
CA VAL A 50 -8.98 -2.52 8.14
C VAL A 50 -8.41 -1.65 7.03
N ILE A 51 -8.74 -1.99 5.78
CA ILE A 51 -8.31 -1.24 4.59
C ILE A 51 -9.46 -0.32 4.19
N HIS A 52 -9.32 0.98 4.48
CA HIS A 52 -10.34 1.97 4.16
C HIS A 52 -10.25 2.42 2.70
N VAL A 53 -9.03 2.64 2.21
CA VAL A 53 -8.77 3.11 0.84
C VAL A 53 -7.52 2.47 0.28
N TYR A 54 -7.52 2.09 -1.00
CA TYR A 54 -6.30 1.73 -1.73
C TYR A 54 -6.24 2.40 -3.11
N CYS A 55 -5.02 2.66 -3.60
CA CYS A 55 -4.75 3.01 -5.00
C CYS A 55 -3.42 2.40 -5.45
N LEU A 56 -3.46 1.52 -6.45
CA LEU A 56 -2.32 0.74 -6.96
C LEU A 56 -1.74 1.32 -8.25
N MET A 57 -0.88 2.33 -8.11
CA MET A 57 -0.13 2.94 -9.22
C MET A 57 0.91 1.97 -9.80
N THR A 58 1.40 2.21 -11.02
CA THR A 58 2.31 1.27 -11.72
C THR A 58 3.60 0.96 -10.94
N ASN A 59 4.22 1.97 -10.32
CA ASN A 59 5.49 1.85 -9.59
C ASN A 59 5.38 2.08 -8.08
N HIS A 60 4.20 2.33 -7.54
CA HIS A 60 3.98 2.51 -6.10
C HIS A 60 2.52 2.26 -5.74
N TYR A 61 2.19 2.25 -4.45
CA TYR A 61 0.80 2.22 -4.00
C TYR A 61 0.59 3.17 -2.83
N HIS A 62 -0.67 3.51 -2.59
CA HIS A 62 -1.14 4.24 -1.44
C HIS A 62 -2.23 3.43 -0.71
N LEU A 63 -2.20 3.42 0.62
CA LEU A 63 -3.26 2.85 1.46
C LEU A 63 -3.64 3.85 2.55
N LEU A 64 -4.93 3.92 2.86
CA LEU A 64 -5.43 4.32 4.18
C LEU A 64 -5.78 3.04 4.94
N LEU A 65 -4.97 2.73 5.95
CA LEU A 65 -5.03 1.48 6.68
C LEU A 65 -5.14 1.75 8.17
N GLU A 66 -6.08 1.09 8.83
CA GLU A 66 -6.22 1.11 10.28
C GLU A 66 -5.72 -0.22 10.87
N THR A 67 -5.04 -0.13 12.02
CA THR A 67 -4.59 -1.29 12.79
C THR A 67 -5.27 -1.37 14.14
N PRO A 68 -6.44 -2.04 14.25
CA PRO A 68 -7.12 -2.23 15.53
C PRO A 68 -6.22 -2.85 16.61
N LEU A 69 -5.28 -3.72 16.21
CA LEU A 69 -4.38 -4.43 17.12
C LEU A 69 -2.98 -3.79 17.25
N GLY A 70 -2.73 -2.63 16.63
CA GLY A 70 -1.42 -1.96 16.68
C GLY A 70 -0.27 -2.77 16.07
N ASN A 71 -0.56 -3.60 15.06
CA ASN A 71 0.35 -4.61 14.49
C ASN A 71 0.80 -4.27 13.06
N LEU A 72 0.96 -2.98 12.74
CA LEU A 72 1.28 -2.47 11.40
C LEU A 72 2.49 -3.16 10.78
N SER A 73 3.57 -3.34 11.55
CA SER A 73 4.78 -3.98 11.04
C SER A 73 4.57 -5.44 10.61
N GLN A 74 3.63 -6.17 11.22
CA GLN A 74 3.29 -7.54 10.83
C GLN A 74 2.47 -7.55 9.54
N ILE A 75 1.45 -6.69 9.47
CA ILE A 75 0.57 -6.52 8.31
C ILE A 75 1.40 -6.20 7.05
N MET A 76 2.25 -5.18 7.14
CA MET A 76 3.02 -4.74 5.97
C MET A 76 4.17 -5.69 5.61
N ARG A 77 4.68 -6.47 6.57
CA ARG A 77 5.61 -7.57 6.27
C ARG A 77 4.91 -8.67 5.47
N HIS A 78 3.66 -9.01 5.81
CA HIS A 78 2.86 -9.93 5.03
C HIS A 78 2.60 -9.40 3.62
N ILE A 79 2.05 -8.19 3.49
CA ILE A 79 1.70 -7.60 2.18
C ILE A 79 2.93 -7.46 1.28
N ASN A 80 3.94 -6.70 1.72
CA ASN A 80 5.10 -6.40 0.88
C ASN A 80 6.03 -7.61 0.71
N GLY A 81 6.19 -8.42 1.76
CA GLY A 81 7.03 -9.60 1.74
C GLY A 81 6.47 -10.66 0.80
N ALA A 82 5.20 -11.04 0.98
CA ALA A 82 4.56 -12.03 0.12
C ALA A 82 4.51 -11.56 -1.34
N TYR A 83 4.21 -10.28 -1.58
CA TYR A 83 4.20 -9.74 -2.93
C TYR A 83 5.60 -9.71 -3.57
N THR A 84 6.64 -9.33 -2.82
CA THR A 84 8.03 -9.35 -3.31
C THR A 84 8.44 -10.76 -3.71
N THR A 85 8.13 -11.76 -2.88
CA THR A 85 8.39 -13.17 -3.18
C THR A 85 7.67 -13.60 -4.46
N TYR A 86 6.36 -13.36 -4.54
CA TYR A 86 5.56 -13.67 -5.73
C TYR A 86 6.13 -13.01 -7.00
N PHE A 87 6.44 -11.72 -6.95
CA PHE A 87 6.95 -10.96 -8.09
C PHE A 87 8.29 -11.52 -8.56
N ASN A 88 9.20 -11.79 -7.62
CA ASN A 88 10.54 -12.30 -7.88
C ASN A 88 10.49 -13.72 -8.45
N THR A 89 9.70 -14.62 -7.87
CA THR A 89 9.50 -15.98 -8.38
C THR A 89 8.92 -15.96 -9.80
N ARG A 90 7.86 -15.17 -10.04
CA ARG A 90 7.21 -15.09 -11.35
C ARG A 90 8.14 -14.56 -12.46
N ARG A 91 9.16 -13.78 -12.10
CA ARG A 91 10.07 -13.11 -13.04
C ARG A 91 11.51 -13.62 -12.97
N GLN A 92 11.74 -14.73 -12.26
CA GLN A 92 13.07 -15.31 -12.06
C GLN A 92 14.11 -14.27 -11.62
N ARG A 93 13.70 -13.36 -10.74
CA ARG A 93 14.53 -12.26 -10.22
C ARG A 93 14.86 -12.49 -8.75
N SER A 94 15.98 -11.95 -8.29
CA SER A 94 16.34 -11.86 -6.88
C SER A 94 16.50 -10.40 -6.42
N GLY A 95 16.57 -10.19 -5.11
CA GLY A 95 16.78 -8.86 -4.51
C GLY A 95 15.50 -8.06 -4.25
N HIS A 96 15.70 -6.78 -3.93
CA HIS A 96 14.64 -5.90 -3.44
C HIS A 96 13.69 -5.44 -4.57
N LEU A 97 12.38 -5.65 -4.37
CA LEU A 97 11.36 -5.07 -5.23
C LEU A 97 11.10 -3.59 -4.89
N PHE A 98 11.03 -3.24 -3.61
CA PHE A 98 10.76 -1.89 -3.13
C PHE A 98 12.05 -1.15 -2.75
N GLN A 99 12.04 0.20 -2.77
CA GLN A 99 13.19 1.07 -2.42
C GLN A 99 13.63 0.96 -0.95
N GLY A 100 12.91 0.22 -0.13
CA GLY A 100 13.19 0.04 1.28
C GLY A 100 11.91 -0.26 2.05
N ARG A 101 11.86 0.23 3.29
CA ARG A 101 10.64 0.17 4.10
C ARG A 101 9.57 1.07 3.48
N TYR A 102 8.32 0.61 3.56
CA TYR A 102 7.16 1.48 3.38
C TYR A 102 7.23 2.69 4.33
N LYS A 103 6.74 3.82 3.85
CA LYS A 103 6.43 4.98 4.70
C LYS A 103 5.07 4.76 5.34
N ALA A 104 4.94 5.17 6.60
CA ALA A 104 3.70 5.16 7.35
C ALA A 104 3.62 6.48 8.11
N ILE A 105 2.62 7.28 7.81
CA ILE A 105 2.32 8.53 8.50
C ILE A 105 1.04 8.29 9.30
N VAL A 106 1.06 8.56 10.61
CA VAL A 106 -0.14 8.47 11.44
C VAL A 106 -1.10 9.58 11.02
N VAL A 107 -2.39 9.25 10.95
CA VAL A 107 -3.47 10.08 10.45
C VAL A 107 -4.52 10.15 11.56
N ASP A 108 -5.09 11.33 11.82
CA ASP A 108 -6.26 11.42 12.67
C ASP A 108 -7.48 10.84 11.95
N ALA A 109 -8.35 10.15 12.69
CA ALA A 109 -9.48 9.41 12.12
C ALA A 109 -10.62 10.32 11.58
N ASP A 110 -10.58 11.60 11.90
CA ASP A 110 -11.63 12.57 11.61
C ASP A 110 -11.47 13.16 10.20
N GLU A 111 -11.74 14.45 9.98
CA GLU A 111 -11.72 15.13 8.66
C GLU A 111 -10.45 14.85 7.84
N TYR A 112 -9.32 14.62 8.51
CA TYR A 112 -8.05 14.32 7.87
C TYR A 112 -8.05 12.97 7.12
N ALA A 113 -8.84 11.99 7.57
CA ALA A 113 -9.03 10.72 6.87
C ALA A 113 -9.81 10.90 5.55
N GLU A 114 -10.80 11.79 5.50
CA GLU A 114 -11.55 12.10 4.28
C GLU A 114 -10.70 12.87 3.26
N GLU A 115 -9.92 13.85 3.72
CA GLU A 115 -8.95 14.54 2.88
C GLU A 115 -7.91 13.60 2.29
N LEU A 116 -7.41 12.68 3.11
CA LEU A 116 -6.47 11.67 2.66
C LEU A 116 -7.11 10.70 1.66
N SER A 117 -8.36 10.28 1.89
CA SER A 117 -9.11 9.46 0.94
C SER A 117 -9.18 10.14 -0.44
N ARG A 118 -9.62 11.40 -0.48
CA ARG A 118 -9.64 12.22 -1.72
C ARG A 118 -8.26 12.32 -2.35
N TYR A 119 -7.23 12.59 -1.56
CA TYR A 119 -5.84 12.63 -2.03
C TYR A 119 -5.45 11.32 -2.71
N ILE A 120 -5.76 10.17 -2.11
CA ILE A 120 -5.41 8.85 -2.63
C ILE A 120 -6.10 8.61 -3.97
N HIS A 121 -7.42 8.78 -4.05
CA HIS A 121 -8.21 8.58 -5.27
C HIS A 121 -7.82 9.51 -6.43
N LEU A 122 -7.29 10.71 -6.13
CA LEU A 122 -6.82 11.65 -7.14
C LEU A 122 -5.42 11.36 -7.68
N ASN A 123 -4.69 10.36 -7.17
CA ASN A 123 -3.34 10.04 -7.66
C ASN A 123 -3.29 9.67 -9.16
N PRO A 124 -4.19 8.82 -9.68
CA PRO A 124 -4.23 8.48 -11.11
C PRO A 124 -4.46 9.71 -12.00
N VAL A 125 -5.35 10.61 -11.58
CA VAL A 125 -5.65 11.87 -12.30
C VAL A 125 -4.44 12.80 -12.29
N ARG A 126 -3.82 13.01 -11.13
CA ARG A 126 -2.61 13.84 -11.00
C ARG A 126 -1.42 13.29 -11.79
N ALA A 127 -1.39 11.98 -12.01
CA ALA A 127 -0.38 11.32 -12.84
C ALA A 127 -0.72 11.34 -14.34
N GLY A 128 -1.88 11.89 -14.74
CA GLY A 128 -2.34 11.94 -16.14
C GLY A 128 -2.71 10.58 -16.73
N ILE A 129 -3.09 9.60 -15.90
CA ILE A 129 -3.44 8.25 -16.34
C ILE A 129 -4.91 8.18 -16.79
N VAL A 130 -5.78 8.93 -16.12
CA VAL A 130 -7.23 9.04 -16.37
C VAL A 130 -7.65 10.50 -16.15
N GLU A 131 -8.79 10.90 -16.71
CA GLU A 131 -9.32 12.25 -16.50
C GLU A 131 -10.12 12.34 -15.21
N ARG A 132 -10.80 11.24 -14.83
CA ARG A 132 -11.64 11.15 -13.64
C ARG A 132 -11.23 9.99 -12.73
N PRO A 133 -11.28 10.12 -11.40
CA PRO A 133 -10.88 9.05 -10.46
C PRO A 133 -11.56 7.70 -10.70
N GLU A 134 -12.86 7.71 -11.00
CA GLU A 134 -13.72 6.54 -11.23
C GLU A 134 -13.34 5.74 -12.47
N GLU A 135 -12.55 6.29 -13.38
CA GLU A 135 -12.04 5.59 -14.56
C GLU A 135 -10.84 4.68 -14.20
N TYR A 136 -10.26 4.85 -13.00
CA TYR A 136 -9.11 4.06 -12.57
C TYR A 136 -9.51 2.82 -11.75
N GLN A 137 -9.62 1.69 -12.45
CA GLN A 137 -10.02 0.38 -11.88
C GLN A 137 -9.16 -0.16 -10.72
N TRP A 138 -7.98 0.42 -10.47
CA TRP A 138 -7.05 -0.06 -9.44
C TRP A 138 -7.03 0.84 -8.19
N SER A 139 -8.13 1.54 -7.97
CA SER A 139 -8.48 2.23 -6.74
C SER A 139 -9.74 1.60 -6.15
N SER A 140 -9.90 1.65 -4.82
CA SER A 140 -11.13 1.22 -4.13
C SER A 140 -12.32 2.12 -4.41
#